data_AF-A0AAV7WV45-F1
#
_entry.id   AF-A0AAV7WV45-F1
#
_cell.length_a   1.000
_cell.length_b   1.000
_cell.length_c   1.000
_cell.angle_alpha   90.00
_cell.angle_beta   90.00
_cell.angle_gamma   90.00
#
_symmetry.space_group_name_H-M   'P 1'
#
loop_
_entity.id
_entity.type
_entity.pdbx_description
1 polymer ?
#
loop_
_entity_poly.entity_id
_entity_poly.type
_entity_poly.pdbx_seq_one_letter_code
_entity_poly.pdbx_strand_id
1 'polypeptide(L)'
;MQVKTVGMERDKPVSVEGLQRVEILRCEVMETIQALRSNIELKIDAVTINVNLLQADLCKVTDKVTTAESQINGLQAMTKRLEKQVQELTQQREVVAVKLEDQEGRAHHNNVRIIGVPEGAEGCSTELFIEDLILNKLGPQRLSNHFTIEKAHIELARLPLVGGPP
;
A
#
# COMPACT_ATOMS: atom_id res chain seq x y z
N MET A 1 -1.59 114.66 34.93
CA MET A 1 -2.81 114.18 35.60
C MET A 1 -3.26 112.92 34.87
N GLN A 2 -3.31 111.81 35.62
CA GLN A 2 -3.97 110.52 35.40
C GLN A 2 -3.64 109.67 34.15
N VAL A 3 -2.82 108.65 34.43
CA VAL A 3 -2.65 107.40 33.69
C VAL A 3 -3.95 106.59 33.81
N LYS A 4 -4.58 106.23 32.67
CA LYS A 4 -5.72 105.30 32.65
C LYS A 4 -5.17 103.88 32.49
N THR A 5 -5.17 103.15 33.59
CA THR A 5 -4.75 101.75 33.70
C THR A 5 -5.66 100.85 32.86
N VAL A 6 -5.03 100.02 32.02
CA VAL A 6 -5.63 98.89 31.31
C VAL A 6 -6.18 97.92 32.36
N GLY A 7 -7.50 97.74 32.37
CA GLY A 7 -8.13 96.71 33.19
C GLY A 7 -7.78 95.34 32.62
N MET A 8 -6.85 94.63 33.29
CA MET A 8 -6.73 93.18 33.17
C MET A 8 -8.07 92.58 33.62
N GLU A 9 -8.77 91.96 32.67
CA GLU A 9 -9.95 91.14 32.92
C GLU A 9 -9.51 89.96 33.79
N ARG A 10 -9.73 90.10 35.11
CA ARG A 10 -9.43 89.07 36.10
C ARG A 10 -10.34 87.88 35.84
N ASP A 11 -9.73 86.70 35.73
CA ASP A 11 -10.39 85.39 35.71
C ASP A 11 -11.60 85.34 36.64
N LYS A 12 -12.75 84.96 36.10
CA LYS A 12 -13.96 84.69 36.89
C LYS A 12 -13.64 83.55 37.87
N PRO A 13 -14.00 83.65 39.16
CA PRO A 13 -13.78 82.57 40.11
C PRO A 13 -14.58 81.33 39.66
N VAL A 14 -13.90 80.22 39.48
CA VAL A 14 -14.52 78.93 39.13
C VAL A 14 -15.41 78.48 40.30
N SER A 15 -16.65 78.11 40.03
CA SER A 15 -17.59 77.62 41.06
C SER A 15 -17.10 76.31 41.66
N VAL A 16 -17.10 76.20 42.99
CA VAL A 16 -16.67 75.02 43.77
C VAL A 16 -17.41 73.75 43.33
N GLU A 17 -18.71 73.86 43.00
CA GLU A 17 -19.51 72.75 42.47
C GLU A 17 -19.00 72.26 41.11
N GLY A 18 -18.49 73.17 40.27
CA GLY A 18 -17.89 72.83 38.98
C GLY A 18 -16.60 72.03 39.14
N LEU A 19 -15.75 72.41 40.10
CA LEU A 19 -14.53 71.66 40.43
C LEU A 19 -14.85 70.25 40.93
N GLN A 20 -15.85 70.13 41.80
CA GLN A 20 -16.24 68.85 42.40
C GLN A 20 -16.83 67.89 41.36
N ARG A 21 -17.60 68.39 40.39
CA ARG A 21 -18.11 67.59 39.25
C ARG A 21 -16.98 67.10 38.33
N VAL A 22 -15.98 67.95 38.08
CA VAL A 22 -14.80 67.56 37.28
C VAL A 22 -13.99 66.48 38.00
N GLU A 23 -13.83 66.58 39.32
CA GLU A 23 -13.10 65.60 40.11
C GLU A 23 -13.80 64.23 40.12
N ILE A 24 -15.13 64.21 40.26
CA ILE A 24 -15.94 62.98 40.16
C ILE A 24 -15.80 62.34 38.78
N LEU A 25 -15.97 63.11 37.71
CA LEU A 25 -15.82 62.61 36.35
C LEU A 25 -14.40 62.07 36.09
N ARG A 26 -13.36 62.72 36.65
CA ARG A 26 -11.97 62.25 36.57
C ARG A 26 -11.83 60.87 37.21
N CYS A 27 -12.43 60.67 38.39
CA CYS A 27 -12.41 59.37 39.07
C CYS A 27 -13.11 58.28 38.25
N GLU A 28 -14.32 58.55 37.72
CA GLU A 28 -15.07 57.58 36.90
C GLU A 28 -14.30 57.17 35.62
N VAL A 29 -13.65 58.13 34.96
CA VAL A 29 -12.81 57.86 33.79
C VAL A 29 -11.57 57.03 34.16
N MET A 30 -10.91 57.34 35.27
CA MET A 30 -9.76 56.56 35.75
C MET A 30 -10.14 55.12 36.07
N GLU A 31 -11.27 54.90 36.75
CA GLU A 31 -11.78 53.57 37.06
C GLU A 31 -12.08 52.78 35.78
N THR A 32 -12.72 53.41 34.80
CA THR A 32 -13.02 52.78 33.51
C THR A 32 -11.74 52.39 32.76
N ILE A 33 -10.74 53.28 32.72
CA ILE A 33 -9.43 53.00 32.10
C ILE A 33 -8.73 51.82 32.78
N GLN A 34 -8.77 51.77 34.13
CA GLN A 34 -8.14 50.70 34.89
C GLN A 34 -8.84 49.36 34.66
N ALA A 35 -10.18 49.35 34.63
CA ALA A 35 -10.96 48.15 34.31
C ALA A 35 -10.69 47.64 32.90
N LEU A 36 -10.65 48.54 31.90
CA LEU A 36 -10.32 48.19 30.51
C LEU A 36 -8.90 47.63 30.39
N ARG A 37 -7.93 48.26 31.05
CA ARG A 37 -6.54 47.79 31.08
C ARG A 37 -6.46 46.38 31.64
N SER A 38 -7.10 46.12 32.78
CA SER A 38 -7.12 44.79 33.40
C SER A 38 -7.77 43.75 32.48
N ASN A 39 -8.87 44.09 31.79
CA ASN A 39 -9.51 43.19 30.83
C ASN A 39 -8.58 42.85 29.65
N ILE A 40 -7.87 43.86 29.12
CA ILE A 40 -6.91 43.68 28.03
C ILE A 40 -5.76 42.77 28.47
N GLU A 41 -5.19 43.00 29.66
CA GLU A 41 -4.12 42.15 30.24
C GLU A 41 -4.58 40.68 30.32
N LEU A 42 -5.77 40.42 30.88
CA LEU A 42 -6.34 39.06 30.95
C LEU A 42 -6.54 38.42 29.57
N LYS A 43 -7.01 39.18 28.58
CA LYS A 43 -7.20 38.67 27.22
C LYS A 43 -5.87 38.40 26.52
N ILE A 44 -4.85 39.23 26.73
CA ILE A 44 -3.50 39.01 26.20
C ILE A 44 -2.90 37.74 26.80
N ASP A 45 -3.05 37.54 28.11
CA ASP A 45 -2.57 36.32 28.78
C ASP A 45 -3.28 35.08 28.23
N ALA A 46 -4.61 35.14 28.07
CA ALA A 46 -5.38 34.05 27.49
C ALA A 46 -4.95 33.73 26.04
N VAL A 47 -4.72 34.74 25.21
CA VAL A 47 -4.22 34.56 23.84
C VAL A 47 -2.81 33.96 23.86
N THR A 48 -1.93 34.44 24.75
CA THR A 48 -0.56 33.93 24.87
C THR A 48 -0.54 32.45 25.25
N ILE A 49 -1.39 32.04 26.19
CA ILE A 49 -1.54 30.62 26.58
C ILE A 49 -2.00 29.79 25.37
N ASN A 50 -3.03 30.25 24.66
CA ASN A 50 -3.56 29.52 23.51
C ASN A 50 -2.53 29.37 22.38
N VAL A 51 -1.74 30.43 22.11
CA VAL A 51 -0.66 30.39 21.12
C VAL A 51 0.41 29.35 21.50
N ASN A 52 0.80 29.30 22.77
CA ASN A 52 1.77 28.32 23.26
C ASN A 52 1.24 26.88 23.15
N LEU A 53 -0.04 26.66 23.43
CA LEU A 53 -0.68 25.35 23.27
C LEU A 53 -0.72 24.92 21.79
N LEU A 54 -1.12 25.83 20.91
CA LEU A 54 -1.13 25.57 19.46
C LEU A 54 0.28 25.28 18.93
N GLN A 55 1.30 25.98 19.42
CA GLN A 55 2.70 25.71 19.06
C GLN A 55 3.12 24.30 19.51
N ALA A 56 2.77 23.90 20.74
CA ALA A 56 3.07 22.57 21.23
C ALA A 56 2.37 21.47 20.41
N ASP A 57 1.12 21.67 20.02
CA ASP A 57 0.39 20.73 19.19
C ASP A 57 0.94 20.66 17.76
N LEU A 58 1.35 21.80 17.19
CA LEU A 58 2.00 21.85 15.89
C LEU A 58 3.33 21.07 15.88
N CYS A 59 4.12 21.17 16.94
CA CYS A 59 5.33 20.37 17.09
C CYS A 59 5.01 18.86 17.09
N LYS A 60 4.01 18.42 17.87
CA LYS A 60 3.60 17.00 17.90
C LYS A 60 3.12 16.51 16.54
N VAL A 61 2.38 17.33 15.80
CA VAL A 61 1.92 16.99 14.45
C VAL A 61 3.12 16.86 13.50
N THR A 62 4.06 17.79 13.56
CA THR A 62 5.28 17.77 12.75
C THR A 62 6.11 16.50 13.00
N ASP A 63 6.27 16.09 14.27
CA ASP A 63 6.99 14.86 14.63
C ASP A 63 6.29 13.61 14.09
N LYS A 64 4.95 13.56 14.20
CA LYS A 64 4.15 12.45 13.66
C LYS A 64 4.25 12.38 12.15
N VAL A 65 4.17 13.51 11.45
CA VAL A 65 4.30 13.59 9.98
C VAL A 65 5.68 13.10 9.56
N THR A 66 6.75 13.60 10.19
CA THR A 66 8.13 13.18 9.88
C THR A 66 8.32 11.68 10.08
N THR A 67 7.76 11.12 11.15
CA THR A 67 7.80 9.69 11.42
C THR A 67 7.05 8.88 10.36
N ALA A 68 5.84 9.33 10.00
CA ALA A 68 5.03 8.69 8.97
C ALA A 68 5.72 8.71 7.60
N GLU A 69 6.32 9.84 7.22
CA GLU A 69 7.09 9.98 5.97
C GLU A 69 8.28 9.01 5.94
N SER A 70 9.02 8.89 7.04
CA SER A 70 10.12 7.93 7.17
C SER A 70 9.65 6.48 7.01
N GLN A 71 8.53 6.12 7.64
CA GLN A 71 7.92 4.79 7.50
C GLN A 71 7.46 4.52 6.07
N ILE A 72 6.82 5.49 5.41
CA ILE A 72 6.39 5.39 4.01
C ILE A 72 7.59 5.17 3.09
N ASN A 73 8.67 5.93 3.27
CA ASN A 73 9.89 5.76 2.49
C ASN A 73 10.49 4.35 2.66
N GLY A 74 10.51 3.83 3.89
CA GLY A 74 10.94 2.46 4.19
C GLY A 74 10.07 1.40 3.49
N LEU A 75 8.75 1.56 3.56
CA LEU A 75 7.80 0.68 2.88
C LEU A 75 7.96 0.72 1.36
N GLN A 76 8.11 1.91 0.77
CA GLN A 76 8.34 2.06 -0.66
C GLN A 76 9.62 1.36 -1.13
N ALA A 77 10.71 1.46 -0.36
CA ALA A 77 11.95 0.76 -0.66
C ALA A 77 11.79 -0.76 -0.58
N MET A 78 11.07 -1.25 0.43
CA MET A 78 10.77 -2.68 0.59
C MET A 78 9.91 -3.22 -0.56
N THR A 79 8.85 -2.49 -0.94
CA THR A 79 7.98 -2.86 -2.06
C THR A 79 8.75 -2.97 -3.36
N LYS A 80 9.58 -1.96 -3.69
CA LYS A 80 10.44 -2.02 -4.89
C LYS A 80 11.38 -3.23 -4.89
N ARG A 81 11.95 -3.57 -3.73
CA ARG A 81 12.81 -4.75 -3.59
C ARG A 81 12.01 -6.05 -3.82
N LEU A 82 10.82 -6.15 -3.25
CA LEU A 82 9.96 -7.32 -3.41
C LEU A 82 9.49 -7.48 -4.86
N GLU A 83 9.07 -6.39 -5.52
CA GLU A 83 8.69 -6.39 -6.92
C GLU A 83 9.82 -6.92 -7.81
N LYS A 84 11.06 -6.46 -7.57
CA LYS A 84 12.25 -6.96 -8.28
C LYS A 84 12.48 -8.45 -8.03
N GLN A 85 12.38 -8.91 -6.79
CA GLN A 85 12.54 -10.34 -6.46
C GLN A 85 11.47 -11.21 -7.12
N VAL A 86 10.22 -10.75 -7.14
CA VAL A 86 9.12 -11.46 -7.82
C VAL A 86 9.36 -11.53 -9.32
N GLN A 87 9.84 -10.45 -9.94
CA GLN A 87 10.20 -10.44 -11.35
C GLN A 87 11.32 -11.45 -11.66
N GLU A 88 12.39 -11.45 -10.86
CA GLU A 88 13.52 -12.39 -11.00
C GLU A 88 13.06 -13.84 -10.84
N LEU A 89 12.27 -14.15 -9.81
CA LEU A 89 11.73 -15.49 -9.58
C LEU A 89 10.79 -15.94 -10.69
N THR A 90 9.97 -15.04 -11.23
CA THR A 90 9.07 -15.34 -12.35
C THR A 90 9.87 -15.69 -13.60
N GLN A 91 10.95 -14.95 -13.88
CA GLN A 91 11.82 -15.25 -15.01
C GLN A 91 12.55 -16.58 -14.82
N GLN A 92 13.05 -16.87 -13.62
CA GLN A 92 13.68 -18.16 -13.32
C GLN A 92 12.70 -19.32 -13.47
N ARG A 93 11.46 -19.15 -12.99
CA ARG A 93 10.39 -20.14 -13.15
C ARG A 93 10.15 -20.44 -14.62
N GLU A 94 10.05 -19.42 -15.47
CA GLU A 94 9.82 -19.60 -16.90
C GLU A 94 10.96 -20.38 -17.57
N VAL A 95 12.21 -20.04 -17.24
CA VAL A 95 13.39 -20.75 -17.76
C VAL A 95 13.38 -22.22 -17.33
N VAL A 96 13.01 -22.51 -16.09
CA VAL A 96 12.91 -23.89 -15.59
C VAL A 96 11.74 -24.63 -16.24
N ALA A 97 10.60 -23.97 -16.44
CA ALA A 97 9.43 -24.56 -17.08
C ALA A 97 9.74 -25.00 -18.53
N VAL A 98 10.38 -24.13 -19.31
CA VAL A 98 10.80 -24.46 -20.69
C VAL A 98 11.79 -25.63 -20.70
N LYS A 99 12.76 -25.64 -19.78
CA LYS A 99 13.72 -26.75 -19.67
C LYS A 99 13.04 -28.06 -19.28
N LEU A 100 12.04 -27.99 -18.40
CA LEU A 100 11.29 -29.17 -17.97
C LEU A 100 10.47 -29.74 -19.12
N GLU A 101 9.73 -28.91 -19.84
CA GLU A 101 8.96 -29.32 -21.03
C GLU A 101 9.87 -29.99 -22.09
N ASP A 102 11.03 -29.39 -22.34
CA ASP A 102 12.03 -29.94 -23.26
C ASP A 102 12.64 -31.27 -22.76
N GLN A 103 12.84 -31.43 -21.44
CA GLN A 103 13.26 -32.69 -20.85
C GLN A 103 12.18 -33.76 -20.90
N GLU A 104 10.93 -33.43 -20.60
CA GLU A 104 9.78 -34.34 -20.69
C GLU A 104 9.57 -34.78 -22.14
N GLY A 105 9.64 -33.84 -23.08
CA GLY A 105 9.55 -34.12 -24.52
C GLY A 105 10.61 -35.11 -24.97
N ARG A 106 11.88 -34.94 -24.56
CA ARG A 106 12.95 -35.90 -24.86
C ARG A 106 12.79 -37.23 -24.16
N ALA A 107 12.34 -37.23 -22.90
CA ALA A 107 12.11 -38.45 -22.13
C ALA A 107 10.99 -39.31 -22.73
N HIS A 108 9.99 -38.68 -23.35
CA HIS A 108 8.86 -39.34 -23.99
C HIS A 108 8.95 -39.43 -25.52
N HIS A 109 10.01 -38.90 -26.14
CA HIS A 109 10.14 -38.86 -27.60
C HIS A 109 10.03 -40.25 -28.27
N ASN A 110 10.52 -41.29 -27.59
CA ASN A 110 10.46 -42.66 -28.09
C ASN A 110 9.25 -43.45 -27.57
N ASN A 111 8.40 -42.83 -26.75
CA ASN A 111 7.22 -43.47 -26.21
C ASN A 111 6.06 -43.31 -27.18
N VAL A 112 5.41 -44.42 -27.54
CA VAL A 112 4.20 -44.43 -28.38
C VAL A 112 3.01 -44.81 -27.52
N ARG A 113 1.96 -44.00 -27.55
CA ARG A 113 0.69 -44.29 -26.88
C ARG A 113 -0.30 -44.88 -27.89
N ILE A 114 -0.77 -46.09 -27.62
CA ILE A 114 -1.77 -46.79 -28.43
C ILE A 114 -3.11 -46.68 -27.70
N ILE A 115 -4.14 -46.18 -28.38
CA ILE A 115 -5.49 -45.95 -27.84
C ILE A 115 -6.45 -46.86 -28.60
N GLY A 116 -7.56 -47.28 -27.98
CA GLY A 116 -8.55 -48.14 -28.64
C GLY A 116 -8.36 -49.64 -28.40
N VAL A 117 -7.45 -50.05 -27.50
CA VAL A 117 -7.21 -51.46 -27.17
C VAL A 117 -8.19 -51.88 -26.06
N PRO A 118 -9.05 -52.88 -26.29
CA PRO A 118 -9.93 -53.38 -25.24
C PRO A 118 -9.14 -53.94 -24.05
N GLU A 119 -9.58 -53.65 -22.83
CA GLU A 119 -8.95 -54.17 -21.62
C GLU A 119 -8.91 -55.71 -21.63
N GLY A 120 -7.73 -56.26 -21.32
CA GLY A 120 -7.51 -57.72 -21.28
C GLY A 120 -7.23 -58.38 -22.64
N ALA A 121 -7.26 -57.64 -23.75
CA ALA A 121 -6.90 -58.18 -25.08
C ALA A 121 -5.41 -58.62 -25.18
N GLU A 122 -4.57 -58.10 -24.30
CA GLU A 122 -3.12 -58.29 -24.29
C GLU A 122 -2.67 -59.65 -23.73
N GLY A 123 -3.55 -60.34 -22.99
CA GLY A 123 -3.24 -61.62 -22.36
C GLY A 123 -2.16 -61.52 -21.28
N CYS A 124 -1.14 -62.38 -21.35
CA CYS A 124 -0.13 -62.53 -20.29
C CYS A 124 1.11 -61.63 -20.43
N SER A 125 1.35 -61.03 -21.60
CA SER A 125 2.48 -60.12 -21.83
C SER A 125 2.09 -59.02 -22.81
N THR A 126 2.12 -57.79 -22.33
CA THR A 126 1.85 -56.59 -23.12
C THR A 126 2.91 -56.39 -24.22
N GLU A 127 4.19 -56.71 -23.97
CA GLU A 127 5.24 -56.53 -24.98
C GLU A 127 4.98 -57.38 -26.23
N LEU A 128 4.68 -58.67 -26.05
CA LEU A 128 4.43 -59.60 -27.16
C LEU A 128 3.18 -59.21 -27.95
N PHE A 129 2.13 -58.76 -27.25
CA PHE A 129 0.91 -58.28 -27.90
C PHE A 129 1.19 -57.05 -28.78
N ILE A 130 1.94 -56.08 -28.27
CA ILE A 130 2.27 -54.86 -29.04
C ILE A 130 3.20 -55.18 -30.23
N GLU A 131 4.16 -56.09 -30.06
CA GLU A 131 5.03 -56.54 -31.14
C GLU A 131 4.23 -57.17 -32.28
N ASP A 132 3.33 -58.11 -31.97
CA ASP A 132 2.45 -58.74 -32.96
C ASP A 132 1.48 -57.74 -33.60
N LEU A 133 0.90 -56.83 -32.81
CA LEU A 133 0.01 -55.79 -33.30
C LEU A 133 0.70 -54.88 -34.34
N ILE A 134 1.93 -54.44 -34.04
CA ILE A 134 2.73 -53.59 -34.92
C ILE A 134 3.08 -54.35 -36.21
N LEU A 135 3.58 -55.58 -36.10
CA LEU A 135 3.96 -56.41 -37.25
C LEU A 135 2.76 -56.71 -38.16
N ASN A 136 1.59 -57.01 -37.57
CA ASN A 136 0.37 -57.30 -38.32
C ASN A 136 -0.21 -56.07 -39.04
N LYS A 137 -0.11 -54.88 -38.44
CA LYS A 137 -0.67 -53.65 -39.04
C LYS A 137 0.24 -52.99 -40.06
N LEU A 138 1.55 -52.99 -39.81
CA LEU A 138 2.53 -52.27 -40.64
C LEU A 138 3.30 -53.21 -41.59
N GLY A 139 3.19 -54.52 -41.40
CA GLY A 139 3.78 -55.56 -42.24
C GLY A 139 5.20 -55.92 -41.81
N PRO A 140 5.53 -57.23 -41.70
CA PRO A 140 6.82 -57.68 -41.18
C PRO A 140 8.01 -57.28 -42.06
N GLN A 141 7.78 -57.10 -43.37
CA GLN A 141 8.82 -56.71 -44.34
C GLN A 141 9.45 -55.33 -44.07
N ARG A 142 8.75 -54.44 -43.35
CA ARG A 142 9.26 -53.08 -43.06
C ARG A 142 9.86 -52.92 -41.66
N LEU A 143 9.63 -53.88 -40.76
CA LEU A 143 9.87 -53.66 -39.32
C LEU A 143 10.61 -54.77 -38.58
N SER A 144 10.69 -56.00 -39.10
CA SER A 144 11.19 -57.15 -38.32
C SER A 144 12.60 -57.01 -37.75
N ASN A 145 13.42 -56.09 -38.29
CA ASN A 145 14.79 -55.83 -37.83
C ASN A 145 15.01 -54.36 -37.43
N HIS A 146 13.94 -53.55 -37.30
CA HIS A 146 14.05 -52.09 -37.25
C HIS A 146 13.54 -51.45 -35.95
N PHE A 147 12.99 -52.22 -35.01
CA PHE A 147 12.58 -51.68 -33.71
C PHE A 147 12.80 -52.66 -32.57
N THR A 148 13.01 -52.13 -31.37
CA THR A 148 13.09 -52.87 -30.11
C THR A 148 12.16 -52.20 -29.11
N ILE A 149 11.33 -52.97 -28.43
CA ILE A 149 10.47 -52.46 -27.36
C ILE A 149 11.25 -52.56 -26.05
N GLU A 150 11.59 -51.42 -25.44
CA GLU A 150 12.28 -51.41 -24.14
C GLU A 150 11.33 -51.77 -22.98
N LYS A 151 10.09 -51.28 -23.05
CA LYS A 151 9.04 -51.52 -22.06
C LYS A 151 7.67 -51.26 -22.67
N ALA A 152 6.72 -52.14 -22.41
CA ALA A 152 5.30 -51.89 -22.68
C ALA A 152 4.51 -52.00 -21.38
N HIS A 153 3.60 -51.08 -21.14
CA HIS A 153 2.71 -51.12 -19.98
C HIS A 153 1.41 -50.39 -20.28
N ILE A 154 0.35 -50.82 -19.60
CA ILE A 154 -0.93 -50.12 -19.60
C ILE A 154 -0.83 -48.94 -18.64
N GLU A 155 -1.19 -47.74 -19.09
CA GLU A 155 -1.36 -46.61 -18.17
C GLU A 155 -2.51 -46.93 -17.21
N LEU A 156 -2.25 -46.84 -15.90
CA LEU A 156 -3.27 -46.97 -14.85
C LEU A 156 -4.19 -45.73 -14.83
N ALA A 157 -4.97 -45.54 -15.89
CA ALA A 157 -6.10 -44.63 -15.89
C ALA A 157 -7.29 -45.30 -15.18
N ARG A 158 -8.26 -44.50 -14.68
CA ARG A 158 -9.48 -45.07 -14.07
C ARG A 158 -10.17 -45.96 -15.10
N LEU A 159 -10.53 -47.18 -14.70
CA LEU A 159 -11.32 -48.11 -15.51
C LEU A 159 -12.49 -47.36 -16.15
N PRO A 160 -12.66 -47.40 -17.49
CA PRO A 160 -13.85 -46.87 -18.12
C PRO A 160 -15.09 -47.54 -17.51
N LEU A 161 -16.13 -46.77 -17.23
CA LEU A 161 -17.43 -47.33 -16.87
C LEU A 161 -17.88 -48.29 -17.99
N VAL A 162 -18.54 -49.41 -17.66
CA VAL A 162 -18.97 -50.44 -18.62
C VAL A 162 -19.59 -49.79 -19.87
N GLY A 163 -18.93 -49.94 -21.02
CA GLY A 163 -19.36 -49.37 -22.31
C GLY A 163 -18.75 -48.01 -22.69
N GLY A 164 -17.83 -47.46 -21.89
CA GLY A 164 -17.05 -46.27 -22.23
C GLY A 164 -15.96 -46.53 -23.27
N PRO A 165 -15.49 -45.49 -23.98
CA PRO A 165 -14.37 -45.63 -24.91
C PRO A 165 -13.08 -46.04 -24.15
N PRO A 166 -12.33 -47.02 -24.65
CA PRO A 166 -11.02 -47.42 -24.10
C PRO A 166 -9.92 -46.37 -24.36
#